data_AF-A0A447RMA7-F1
#
_entry.id   AF-A0A447RMA7-F1
#
_cell.length_a   1.000
_cell.length_b   1.000
_cell.length_c   1.000
_cell.angle_alpha   90.00
_cell.angle_beta   90.00
_cell.angle_gamma   90.00
#
_symmetry.space_group_name_H-M   'P 1'
#
loop_
_entity.id
_entity.type
_entity.pdbx_description
1 polymer ?
#
loop_
_entity_poly.entity_id
_entity_poly.type
_entity_poly.pdbx_seq_one_letter_code
_entity_poly.pdbx_strand_id
1 'polypeptide(L)'
;MPDFPDLKNTYSLYFASWINNFEYRWPPSLKEPDSEKVKVDETRFKAIVSMLEVLLPQVNTDDENRALLIEWAQANANANENLFPQRLDLDIDSLKANRPQQTAGRRARRRG
;
A
#
# COMPACT_ATOMS: atom_id res chain seq x y z
N MET A 1 -26.10 70.23 2.17
CA MET A 1 -25.35 69.24 1.38
C MET A 1 -24.83 68.22 2.37
N PRO A 2 -25.28 66.95 2.34
CA PRO A 2 -24.75 65.93 3.24
C PRO A 2 -23.33 65.58 2.81
N ASP A 3 -22.39 65.62 3.76
CA ASP A 3 -21.01 65.15 3.58
C ASP A 3 -21.03 63.62 3.38
N PHE A 4 -20.62 63.15 2.20
CA PHE A 4 -20.41 61.73 1.97
C PHE A 4 -18.97 61.38 2.38
N PRO A 5 -18.76 60.33 3.20
CA PRO A 5 -17.41 59.95 3.60
C PRO A 5 -16.61 59.50 2.38
N ASP A 6 -15.40 60.04 2.22
CA ASP A 6 -14.46 59.62 1.18
C ASP A 6 -14.26 58.11 1.24
N LEU A 7 -14.71 57.42 0.19
CA LEU A 7 -14.52 55.99 0.01
C LEU A 7 -13.01 55.72 -0.14
N LYS A 8 -12.37 55.40 0.99
CA LYS A 8 -10.97 54.96 1.01
C LYS A 8 -10.83 53.79 0.05
N ASN A 9 -9.67 53.74 -0.62
CA ASN A 9 -9.24 52.76 -1.62
C ASN A 9 -9.12 51.31 -1.09
N THR A 10 -9.83 51.00 0.00
CA THR A 10 -9.93 49.72 0.67
C THR A 10 -10.52 48.64 -0.22
N TYR A 11 -11.51 48.96 -1.07
CA TYR A 11 -12.11 47.97 -1.96
C TYR A 11 -11.10 47.38 -2.94
N SER A 12 -10.31 48.24 -3.61
CA SER A 12 -9.26 47.83 -4.54
C SER A 12 -8.16 47.01 -3.86
N LEU A 13 -7.79 47.38 -2.63
CA LEU A 13 -6.80 46.66 -1.83
C LEU A 13 -7.29 45.27 -1.40
N TYR A 14 -8.53 45.17 -0.92
CA TYR A 14 -9.14 43.88 -0.57
C TYR A 14 -9.33 43.00 -1.80
N PHE A 15 -9.81 43.57 -2.90
CA PHE A 15 -10.00 42.85 -4.16
C PHE A 15 -8.68 42.33 -4.73
N ALA A 16 -7.62 43.14 -4.74
CA ALA A 16 -6.29 42.71 -5.15
C ALA A 16 -5.73 41.61 -4.23
N SER A 17 -5.97 41.71 -2.91
CA SER A 17 -5.54 40.67 -1.97
C SER A 17 -6.24 39.33 -2.20
N TRP A 18 -7.51 39.35 -2.62
CA TRP A 18 -8.27 38.13 -2.88
C TRP A 18 -7.85 37.46 -4.17
N ILE A 19 -7.65 38.23 -5.24
CA ILE A 19 -7.18 37.69 -6.53
C ILE A 19 -5.76 37.10 -6.41
N ASN A 20 -4.86 37.82 -5.74
CA ASN A 20 -3.46 37.39 -5.63
C ASN A 20 -3.27 36.16 -4.72
N ASN A 21 -4.24 35.82 -3.87
CA ASN A 21 -4.21 34.64 -3.00
C ASN A 21 -5.13 33.51 -3.49
N PHE A 22 -5.81 33.68 -4.63
CA PHE A 22 -6.66 32.62 -5.18
C PHE A 22 -5.80 31.60 -5.93
N GLU A 23 -5.42 30.53 -5.24
CA GLU A 23 -4.78 29.38 -5.87
C GLU A 23 -5.77 28.22 -5.94
N TYR A 24 -6.43 28.06 -7.09
CA TYR A 24 -7.28 26.90 -7.36
C TYR A 24 -6.52 25.89 -8.20
N ARG A 25 -6.08 24.80 -7.56
CA ARG A 25 -5.57 23.63 -8.27
C ARG A 25 -6.77 22.87 -8.83
N TRP A 26 -6.83 22.74 -10.15
CA TRP A 26 -7.83 21.92 -10.81
C TRP A 26 -7.76 20.49 -10.22
N PRO A 27 -8.83 19.98 -9.60
CA PRO A 27 -8.83 18.58 -9.17
C PRO A 27 -8.68 17.71 -10.42
N PRO A 28 -7.80 16.69 -10.41
CA PRO A 28 -7.57 15.87 -11.60
C PRO A 28 -8.91 15.36 -12.16
N SER A 29 -9.16 15.65 -13.44
CA SER A 29 -10.45 15.38 -14.12
C SER A 29 -10.78 13.90 -14.22
N LEU A 30 -9.78 13.02 -14.07
CA LEU A 30 -9.98 11.59 -14.04
C LEU A 30 -10.18 11.14 -12.59
N LYS A 31 -11.43 10.96 -12.20
CA LYS A 31 -11.73 9.96 -11.19
C LYS A 31 -11.29 8.62 -11.80
N GLU A 32 -10.14 8.12 -11.38
CA GLU A 32 -9.66 6.80 -11.81
C GLU A 32 -10.83 5.82 -11.68
N PRO A 33 -11.21 5.15 -12.78
CA PRO A 33 -12.30 4.20 -12.71
C PRO A 33 -11.91 3.13 -11.70
N ASP A 34 -12.88 2.69 -10.89
CA ASP A 34 -12.61 1.70 -9.83
C ASP A 34 -11.96 0.42 -10.39
N SER A 35 -12.21 0.11 -11.68
CA SER A 35 -11.56 -0.98 -12.40
C SER A 35 -10.05 -0.80 -12.62
N GLU A 36 -9.54 0.43 -12.71
CA GLU A 36 -8.11 0.71 -12.88
C GLU A 36 -7.38 0.64 -11.53
N LYS A 37 -8.03 1.07 -10.45
CA LYS A 37 -7.53 0.89 -9.08
C LYS A 37 -7.38 -0.59 -8.73
N VAL A 38 -8.41 -1.39 -9.04
CA VAL A 38 -8.36 -2.85 -8.82
C VAL A 38 -7.24 -3.51 -9.63
N LYS A 39 -6.98 -3.06 -10.87
CA LYS A 39 -5.85 -3.56 -11.67
C LYS A 39 -4.50 -3.22 -11.06
N VAL A 40 -4.32 -1.98 -10.59
CA VAL A 40 -3.08 -1.56 -9.92
C VAL A 40 -2.84 -2.39 -8.66
N ASP A 41 -3.89 -2.60 -7.89
CA ASP A 41 -3.86 -3.42 -6.67
C ASP A 41 -3.50 -4.88 -6.98
N GLU A 42 -4.10 -5.47 -8.02
CA GLU A 42 -3.76 -6.81 -8.50
C GLU A 42 -2.29 -6.90 -8.94
N THR A 43 -1.78 -5.90 -9.67
CA THR A 43 -0.37 -5.85 -10.07
C THR A 43 0.57 -5.78 -8.86
N ARG A 44 0.24 -4.96 -7.85
CA ARG A 44 1.02 -4.88 -6.60
C ARG A 44 1.04 -6.21 -5.88
N PHE A 45 -0.11 -6.88 -5.77
CA PHE A 45 -0.21 -8.18 -5.12
C PHE A 45 0.64 -9.24 -5.85
N LYS A 46 0.57 -9.29 -7.18
CA LYS A 46 1.44 -10.18 -7.98
C LYS A 46 2.93 -9.91 -7.75
N ALA A 47 3.34 -8.64 -7.66
CA ALA A 47 4.73 -8.30 -7.38
C ALA A 47 5.19 -8.80 -5.99
N ILE A 48 4.34 -8.70 -4.96
CA ILE A 48 4.60 -9.25 -3.63
C ILE A 48 4.79 -10.77 -3.70
N VAL A 49 3.86 -11.48 -4.36
CA VAL A 49 3.94 -12.94 -4.53
C VAL A 49 5.23 -13.34 -5.25
N SER A 50 5.55 -12.70 -6.38
CA SER A 50 6.79 -13.00 -7.12
C SER A 50 8.05 -12.75 -6.29
N MET A 51 8.05 -11.71 -5.44
CA MET A 51 9.19 -11.45 -4.56
C MET A 51 9.32 -12.54 -3.48
N LEU A 52 8.21 -12.99 -2.90
CA LEU A 52 8.21 -14.09 -1.93
C LEU A 52 8.70 -15.40 -2.53
N GLU A 53 8.28 -15.73 -3.75
CA GLU A 53 8.73 -16.94 -4.46
C GLU A 53 10.25 -16.97 -4.64
N VAL A 54 10.88 -15.81 -4.84
CA VAL A 54 12.34 -15.69 -4.98
C VAL A 54 13.05 -15.69 -3.62
N LEU A 55 12.52 -14.98 -2.63
CA LEU A 55 13.20 -14.76 -1.36
C LEU A 55 13.00 -15.88 -0.33
N LEU A 56 11.80 -16.47 -0.24
CA LEU A 56 11.51 -17.52 0.74
C LEU A 56 12.48 -18.72 0.67
N PRO A 57 12.88 -19.21 -0.53
CA PRO A 57 13.89 -20.27 -0.61
C PRO A 57 15.25 -19.89 -0.04
N GLN A 58 15.65 -18.62 -0.16
CA GLN A 58 16.94 -18.12 0.31
C GLN A 58 17.00 -18.03 1.84
N VAL A 59 15.86 -17.75 2.48
CA VAL A 59 15.75 -17.65 3.95
C VAL A 59 15.20 -18.91 4.60
N ASN A 60 15.05 -20.01 3.86
CA ASN A 60 14.39 -21.23 4.35
C ASN A 60 15.09 -21.84 5.60
N THR A 61 16.40 -21.66 5.73
CA THR A 61 17.19 -22.15 6.87
C THR A 61 17.30 -21.17 8.04
N ASP A 62 16.77 -19.95 7.89
CA ASP A 62 16.79 -18.89 8.89
C ASP A 62 15.36 -18.60 9.34
N ASP A 63 15.00 -19.04 10.55
CA ASP A 63 13.62 -18.90 11.04
C ASP A 63 13.22 -17.44 11.26
N GLU A 64 14.18 -16.60 11.65
CA GLU A 64 13.93 -15.20 11.98
C GLU A 64 13.68 -14.41 10.70
N ASN A 65 14.57 -14.54 9.72
CA ASN A 65 14.43 -13.87 8.43
C ASN A 65 13.23 -14.40 7.63
N ARG A 66 12.92 -15.71 7.72
CA ARG A 66 11.70 -16.27 7.12
C ARG A 66 10.46 -15.64 7.73
N ALA A 67 10.38 -15.59 9.06
CA ALA A 67 9.22 -15.04 9.76
C ALA A 67 9.03 -13.54 9.46
N LEU A 68 10.10 -12.75 9.50
CA LEU A 68 10.07 -11.33 9.15
C LEU A 68 9.59 -11.09 7.70
N LEU A 69 10.02 -11.94 6.76
CA LEU A 69 9.58 -11.85 5.37
C LEU A 69 8.08 -12.17 5.21
N ILE A 70 7.59 -13.16 5.94
CA ILE A 70 6.16 -13.53 5.96
C ILE A 70 5.33 -12.43 6.63
N GLU A 71 5.79 -11.88 7.75
CA GLU A 71 5.16 -10.75 8.43
C GLU A 71 5.10 -9.51 7.53
N TRP A 72 6.19 -9.19 6.84
CA TRP A 72 6.22 -8.11 5.85
C TRP A 72 5.17 -8.33 4.75
N ALA A 73 5.06 -9.55 4.23
CA ALA A 73 4.06 -9.86 3.20
C ALA A 73 2.62 -9.76 3.71
N GLN A 74 2.35 -10.24 4.93
CA GLN A 74 1.06 -10.08 5.59
C GLN A 74 0.68 -8.60 5.71
N ALA A 75 1.61 -7.75 6.19
CA ALA A 75 1.37 -6.32 6.32
C ALA A 75 1.04 -5.67 4.97
N ASN A 76 1.74 -6.05 3.90
CA ASN A 76 1.49 -5.52 2.56
C ASN A 76 0.17 -6.02 1.95
N ALA A 77 -0.19 -7.29 2.17
CA ALA A 77 -1.49 -7.82 1.74
C ALA A 77 -2.64 -7.13 2.47
N ASN A 78 -2.50 -6.91 3.78
CA ASN A 78 -3.50 -6.27 4.63
C ASN A 78 -3.60 -4.75 4.46
N ALA A 79 -2.64 -4.12 3.79
CA ALA A 79 -2.74 -2.72 3.36
C ALA A 79 -3.68 -2.57 2.16
N ASN A 80 -4.03 -3.67 1.50
CA ASN A 80 -4.89 -3.69 0.32
C ASN A 80 -6.32 -4.18 0.66
N GLU A 81 -7.12 -3.27 1.21
CA GLU A 81 -8.50 -3.55 1.62
C GLU A 81 -9.43 -3.88 0.44
N ASN A 82 -9.06 -3.46 -0.78
CA ASN A 82 -9.85 -3.72 -1.99
C ASN A 82 -9.78 -5.18 -2.44
N LEU A 83 -8.63 -5.84 -2.23
CA LEU A 83 -8.42 -7.23 -2.65
C LEU A 83 -8.86 -8.24 -1.60
N PHE A 84 -8.64 -7.92 -0.33
CA PHE A 84 -8.90 -8.84 0.77
C PHE A 84 -9.84 -8.20 1.78
N PRO A 85 -11.14 -8.56 1.77
CA PRO A 85 -12.10 -8.02 2.72
C PRO A 85 -11.84 -8.50 4.15
N GLN A 86 -11.10 -9.60 4.31
CA GLN A 86 -10.66 -10.12 5.60
C GLN A 86 -9.14 -10.02 5.68
N ARG A 87 -8.64 -9.56 6.82
CA ARG A 87 -7.20 -9.45 7.05
C ARG A 87 -6.59 -10.82 7.28
N LEU A 88 -5.43 -11.05 6.67
CA LEU A 88 -4.58 -12.19 6.96
C LEU A 88 -3.94 -11.96 8.34
N ASP A 89 -4.09 -12.91 9.24
CA ASP A 89 -3.52 -12.83 10.60
C ASP A 89 -2.82 -14.15 10.93
N LEU A 90 -1.51 -14.17 10.72
CA LEU A 90 -0.62 -15.29 10.98
C LEU A 90 0.06 -15.09 12.34
N ASP A 91 0.11 -16.18 13.10
CA ASP A 91 0.94 -16.26 14.30
C ASP A 91 2.42 -16.38 13.91
N ILE A 92 3.11 -15.24 13.91
CA ILE A 92 4.52 -15.13 13.51
C ILE A 92 5.43 -15.92 14.47
N ASP A 93 5.12 -15.97 15.75
CA ASP A 93 5.91 -16.72 16.73
C ASP A 93 5.77 -18.23 16.50
N SER A 94 4.56 -18.70 16.20
CA SER A 94 4.33 -20.08 15.79
C SER A 94 5.05 -20.43 14.48
N LEU A 95 5.11 -19.50 13.52
CA LEU A 95 5.86 -19.69 12.27
C LEU A 95 7.38 -19.79 12.48
N LYS A 96 7.93 -19.07 13.45
CA LYS A 96 9.34 -19.21 13.86
C LYS A 96 9.59 -20.57 14.48
N ALA A 97 8.74 -20.97 15.43
CA ALA A 97 8.89 -22.22 16.17
C ALA A 97 8.68 -23.47 15.30
N ASN A 98 7.81 -23.40 14.29
CA ASN A 98 7.37 -24.54 13.50
C ASN A 98 7.82 -24.45 12.04
N ARG A 99 9.14 -24.55 11.82
CA ARG A 99 9.68 -24.67 10.45
C ARG A 99 9.04 -25.85 9.72
N PRO A 100 8.55 -25.67 8.48
CA PRO A 100 8.12 -26.79 7.65
C PRO A 100 9.29 -27.76 7.46
N GLN A 101 9.15 -28.97 7.99
CA GLN A 101 10.09 -30.03 7.66
C GLN A 101 9.91 -30.33 6.18
N GLN A 102 10.90 -30.01 5.36
CA GLN A 102 10.94 -30.56 4.00
C GLN A 102 10.90 -32.07 4.20
N THR A 103 9.77 -32.70 3.92
CA THR A 103 9.69 -34.15 3.76
C THR A 103 10.59 -34.45 2.57
N ALA A 104 11.88 -34.65 2.85
CA ALA A 104 12.84 -35.12 1.89
C ALA A 104 12.19 -36.31 1.20
N GLY A 105 12.12 -36.28 -0.13
CA GLY A 105 11.63 -37.35 -0.97
C GLY A 105 12.48 -38.62 -0.80
N ARG A 106 12.43 -39.24 0.37
CA ARG A 106 13.11 -40.49 0.76
C ARG A 106 12.15 -41.66 0.60
N ARG A 107 11.42 -41.67 -0.51
CA ARG A 107 10.63 -42.82 -1.00
C ARG A 107 10.90 -43.06 -2.49
N ALA A 108 12.15 -43.13 -2.93
CA ALA A 108 12.46 -43.59 -4.30
C ALA A 108 13.89 -44.13 -4.52
N ARG A 109 14.61 -44.61 -3.51
CA ARG A 109 15.92 -45.29 -3.70
C ARG A 109 16.12 -46.53 -2.84
N ARG A 110 15.03 -47.28 -2.61
CA ARG A 110 15.08 -48.63 -2.04
C ARG A 110 14.02 -49.49 -2.71
N ARG A 111 14.28 -49.93 -3.94
CA ARG A 111 13.72 -51.10 -4.63
C ARG A 111 14.20 -51.06 -6.08
N GLY A 112 14.93 -52.09 -6.50
CA GLY A 112 15.44 -52.29 -7.86
C GLY A 112 16.95 -52.21 -7.92
#